data_AF-A0A355AF30-F1
#
_entry.id   AF-A0A355AF30-F1
#
_cell.length_a   1.000
_cell.length_b   1.000
_cell.length_c   1.000
_cell.angle_alpha   90.00
_cell.angle_beta   90.00
_cell.angle_gamma   90.00
#
_symmetry.space_group_name_H-M   'P 1'
#
loop_
_entity.id
_entity.type
_entity.pdbx_description
1 polymer ?
#
loop_
_entity_poly.entity_id
_entity_poly.type
_entity_poly.pdbx_seq_one_letter_code
_entity_poly.pdbx_strand_id
1 'polypeptide(L)' 'LVKVDDATKRYQQLLAKGIVLRNRTTQRLLENCLRITVGTAEENKKLLKALKEIER' A
#
# COMPACT_ATOMS: atom_id res chain seq x y z
N LEU A 1 10.34 1.98 1.37
CA LEU A 1 9.53 2.14 0.14
C LEU A 1 9.37 0.76 -0.45
N VAL A 2 8.18 0.37 -0.89
CA VAL A 2 7.93 -0.96 -1.46
C VAL A 2 7.59 -0.79 -2.92
N LYS A 3 8.35 -1.47 -3.80
CA LYS A 3 8.01 -1.58 -5.20
C LYS A 3 6.95 -2.67 -5.33
N VAL A 4 5.87 -2.33 -5.99
CA VAL A 4 4.74 -3.21 -6.25
C VAL A 4 4.54 -3.29 -7.76
N ASP A 5 3.77 -4.26 -8.24
CA ASP A 5 3.44 -4.36 -9.67
C ASP A 5 2.60 -3.16 -10.12
N ASP A 6 1.57 -2.82 -9.34
CA ASP A 6 0.58 -1.83 -9.71
C ASP A 6 0.19 -0.97 -8.49
N ALA A 7 0.93 0.11 -8.27
CA ALA A 7 0.78 0.91 -7.06
C ALA A 7 -0.58 1.61 -6.97
N THR A 8 -1.10 2.09 -8.10
CA THR A 8 -2.40 2.78 -8.15
C THR A 8 -3.54 1.81 -7.82
N LYS A 9 -3.52 0.60 -8.39
CA LYS A 9 -4.53 -0.42 -8.11
C LYS A 9 -4.49 -0.88 -6.66
N ARG A 10 -3.30 -1.24 -6.15
CA ARG A 10 -3.13 -1.64 -4.75
C ARG A 10 -3.51 -0.53 -3.78
N TYR A 11 -3.16 0.72 -4.11
CA TYR A 11 -3.57 1.88 -3.31
C TYR A 11 -5.09 2.00 -3.20
N GLN A 12 -5.82 1.88 -4.31
CA GLN A 12 -7.30 1.90 -4.27
C GLN A 12 -7.89 0.74 -3.46
N GLN A 13 -7.33 -0.47 -3.58
CA GLN A 13 -7.79 -1.61 -2.78
C GLN A 13 -7.57 -1.40 -1.27
N LEU A 14 -6.43 -0.81 -0.90
CA LEU A 14 -6.10 -0.49 0.48
C LEU A 14 -6.98 0.66 1.00
N LEU A 15 -7.26 1.66 0.15
CA LEU A 15 -8.18 2.76 0.43
C LEU A 15 -9.61 2.25 0.70
N ALA A 16 -10.10 1.29 -0.09
CA ALA A 16 -11.41 0.66 0.11
C ALA A 16 -11.51 -0.10 1.44
N LYS A 17 -10.38 -0.55 1.99
CA LYS A 17 -10.28 -1.19 3.32
C LYS A 17 -10.05 -0.20 4.46
N GLY A 18 -10.07 1.11 4.18
CA GLY A 18 -9.82 2.17 5.16
C GLY A 18 -8.34 2.37 5.51
N ILE A 19 -7.42 1.84 4.69
CA ILE A 19 -5.98 1.94 4.90
C ILE A 19 -5.42 2.99 3.96
N VAL A 20 -5.04 4.14 4.51
CA VAL A 20 -4.47 5.25 3.72
C VAL A 20 -2.95 5.14 3.68
N LEU A 21 -2.41 5.03 2.47
CA LEU A 21 -0.97 4.97 2.21
C LEU A 21 -0.52 6.23 1.46
N ARG A 22 0.79 6.44 1.35
CA ARG A 22 1.32 7.49 0.46
C ARG A 22 1.82 6.88 -0.83
N ASN A 23 1.10 7.13 -1.92
CA ASN A 23 1.54 6.76 -3.25
C ASN A 23 2.61 7.76 -3.74
N ARG A 24 3.81 7.27 -4.09
CA ARG A 24 4.90 8.07 -4.67
C ARG A 24 5.21 7.71 -6.12
N THR A 25 4.29 7.02 -6.79
CA THR A 25 4.41 6.59 -8.19
C THR A 25 4.54 7.75 -9.18
N THR A 26 4.12 8.96 -8.81
CA THR A 26 4.20 10.16 -9.66
C THR A 26 5.60 10.77 -9.75
N GLN A 27 6.59 10.30 -8.98
CA GLN A 27 7.96 10.77 -9.10
C GLN A 27 8.68 10.06 -10.27
N ARG A 28 9.34 10.84 -11.15
CA ARG A 28 10.21 10.30 -12.22
C ARG A 28 11.21 9.31 -11.60
N LEU A 29 11.30 8.10 -12.16
CA LEU A 29 12.12 6.93 -11.72
C LEU A 29 11.55 6.09 -10.56
N LEU A 30 10.42 6.48 -9.95
CA LEU A 30 9.79 5.75 -8.83
C LEU A 30 8.48 5.09 -9.26
N GLU A 31 8.53 4.36 -10.37
CA GLU A 31 7.38 3.63 -10.90
C GLU A 31 6.92 2.55 -9.91
N ASN A 32 5.61 2.54 -9.65
CA ASN A 32 4.93 1.61 -8.77
C ASN A 32 5.50 1.50 -7.35
N CYS A 33 5.81 2.63 -6.73
CA CYS A 33 6.33 2.68 -5.36
C CYS A 33 5.29 3.21 -4.36
N LEU A 34 5.02 2.41 -3.33
CA LEU A 34 4.17 2.77 -2.20
C LEU A 34 5.02 3.04 -0.95
N ARG A 35 4.67 4.11 -0.23
CA ARG A 35 5.20 4.39 1.10
C ARG A 35 4.16 4.04 2.14
N ILE A 36 4.49 3.03 2.93
CA ILE A 36 3.70 2.59 4.08
C ILE A 36 4.22 3.33 5.31
N THR A 37 3.33 3.95 6.06
CA THR A 37 3.64 4.47 7.39
C THR A 37 3.41 3.34 8.37
N VAL A 38 4.42 3.02 9.18
CA VAL A 38 4.28 2.05 10.26
C VAL A 38 3.69 2.77 11.45
N GLY A 39 2.43 2.46 11.77
CA GLY A 39 1.69 3.03 12.90
C GLY A 39 1.67 2.07 14.08
N THR A 40 0.49 1.89 14.67
CA THR A 40 0.25 0.95 15.76
C THR A 40 0.28 -0.51 15.29
N ALA A 41 0.47 -1.45 16.22
CA ALA A 41 0.49 -2.88 15.91
C ALA A 41 -0.84 -3.38 15.30
N GLU A 42 -1.97 -2.78 15.67
CA GLU A 42 -3.29 -3.10 15.13
C GLU A 42 -3.44 -2.66 13.67
N GLU A 43 -2.99 -1.45 13.34
CA GLU A 43 -2.95 -0.96 11.95
C GLU A 43 -2.05 -1.83 11.08
N ASN A 44 -0.88 -2.22 11.61
CA ASN A 44 0.03 -3.14 10.90
C ASN A 44 -0.61 -4.51 10.66
N LYS A 45 -1.36 -5.05 11.63
CA LYS A 45 -2.12 -6.32 11.44
C LYS A 45 -3.20 -6.18 10.36
N LYS A 46 -3.95 -5.08 10.36
CA LYS A 46 -4.96 -4.80 9.31
C LYS A 46 -4.30 -4.69 7.94
N LEU A 47 -3.17 -4.00 7.84
CA LEU A 47 -2.40 -3.85 6.62
C LEU A 47 -1.85 -5.18 6.11
N LEU A 48 -1.26 -5.99 6.98
CA LEU A 48 -0.80 -7.34 6.63
C LEU A 48 -1.95 -8.24 6.14
N LYS A 49 -3.12 -8.17 6.79
CA LYS A 49 -4.31 -8.93 6.37
C LYS A 49 -4.80 -8.46 5.00
N ALA A 50 -4.90 -7.15 4.79
CA ALA A 50 -5.29 -6.57 3.52
C ALA A 50 -4.34 -6.95 2.39
N LEU A 51 -3.01 -6.88 2.64
CA LEU A 51 -2.00 -7.28 1.67
C LEU A 51 -2.10 -8.77 1.31
N LYS A 52 -2.29 -9.66 2.30
CA LYS A 52 -2.50 -11.10 2.05
C LYS A 52 -3.76 -11.40 1.23
N GLU A 53 -4.83 -10.61 1.42
CA GLU A 53 -6.04 -10.75 0.61
C GLU A 53 -5.87 -10.23 -0.82
N ILE A 54 -4.97 -9.28 -1.05
CA ILE A 54 -4.69 -8.72 -2.40
C ILE A 54 -3.67 -9.59 -3.16
N GLU A 55 -2.81 -10.32 -2.46
CA GLU A 55 -1.82 -11.25 -3.04
C GLU A 55 -2.47 -12.56 -3.55
N ARG A 56 -3.70 -12.86 -3.12
CA ARG A 56 -4.45 -14.07 -3.46
C ARG A 56 -5.33 -13.87 -4.70
#